data_AF-A0AAD8EAS4-F1
#
_entry.id   AF-A0AAD8EAS4-F1
#
_cell.length_a   1.000
_cell.length_b   1.000
_cell.length_c   1.000
_cell.angle_alpha   90.00
_cell.angle_beta   90.00
_cell.angle_gamma   90.00
#
_symmetry.space_group_name_H-M   'P 1'
#
loop_
_entity.id
_entity.type
_entity.pdbx_description
1 polymer ?
#
loop_
_entity_poly.entity_id
_entity_poly.type
_entity_poly.pdbx_seq_one_letter_code
_entity_poly.pdbx_strand_id
1 'polypeptide(L)'
;MLRTAYGEEAMGKSQAFEWFSKFKRGVTSVKDENQLCDALALSRGSVQSILKDDLNMRRIAAKFVPRLLSNDQKESRVIACTDLKEQLKNDPRFMEKVITGDETWIYGYDPETKQQSSQWESCISTPQESQTSSIECEVNDDCFF
;
A
#
# COMPACT_ATOMS: atom_id res chain seq x y z
N MET A 1 -3.22 21.57 -30.23
CA MET A 1 -3.35 20.12 -29.96
C MET A 1 -4.48 19.82 -28.98
N LEU A 2 -4.44 20.22 -27.70
CA LEU A 2 -5.54 19.89 -26.76
C LEU A 2 -6.89 20.54 -27.10
N ARG A 3 -6.94 21.84 -27.39
CA ARG A 3 -8.17 22.52 -27.89
C ARG A 3 -8.68 21.98 -29.23
N THR A 4 -7.79 21.41 -30.03
CA THR A 4 -8.14 20.81 -31.34
C THR A 4 -8.86 19.48 -31.15
N ALA A 5 -8.59 18.77 -30.05
CA ALA A 5 -9.22 17.48 -29.72
C ALA A 5 -10.44 17.62 -28.79
N TYR A 6 -10.45 18.58 -27.87
CA TYR A 6 -11.45 18.70 -26.80
C TYR A 6 -12.23 20.04 -26.77
N GLY A 7 -12.07 20.89 -27.79
CA GLY A 7 -12.83 22.15 -27.91
C GLY A 7 -12.62 23.12 -26.73
N GLU A 8 -13.67 23.83 -26.34
CA GLU A 8 -13.66 24.73 -25.16
C GLU A 8 -13.67 23.98 -23.82
N GLU A 9 -13.93 22.68 -23.81
CA GLU A 9 -13.80 21.82 -22.61
C GLU A 9 -12.34 21.41 -22.36
N ALA A 10 -11.43 21.78 -23.27
CA ALA A 10 -10.00 21.54 -23.07
C ALA A 10 -9.46 22.37 -21.90
N MET A 11 -8.79 21.69 -20.97
CA MET A 11 -8.08 22.30 -19.85
C MET A 11 -7.23 23.51 -20.31
N GLY A 12 -7.34 24.60 -19.57
CA GLY A 12 -6.58 25.82 -19.85
C GLY A 12 -5.07 25.57 -19.83
N LYS A 13 -4.31 26.32 -20.63
CA LYS A 13 -2.85 26.14 -20.75
C LYS A 13 -2.15 26.15 -19.38
N SER A 14 -2.52 27.06 -18.49
CA SER A 14 -1.95 27.16 -17.14
C SER A 14 -2.24 25.93 -16.28
N GLN A 15 -3.46 25.40 -16.34
CA GLN A 15 -3.84 24.18 -15.62
C GLN A 15 -3.05 22.96 -16.15
N ALA A 16 -2.86 22.85 -17.46
CA ALA A 16 -2.07 21.78 -18.05
C ALA A 16 -0.59 21.83 -17.57
N PHE A 17 -0.01 23.02 -17.44
CA PHE A 17 1.36 23.20 -16.91
C PHE A 17 1.47 22.90 -15.41
N GLU A 18 0.46 23.27 -14.64
CA GLU A 18 0.40 22.96 -13.20
C GLU A 18 0.34 21.45 -12.97
N TRP A 19 -0.52 20.75 -13.72
CA TRP A 19 -0.64 19.30 -13.68
C TRP A 19 0.65 18.60 -14.13
N PHE A 20 1.27 19.07 -15.22
CA PHE A 20 2.57 18.57 -15.67
C PHE A 20 3.66 18.74 -14.60
N SER A 21 3.67 19.86 -13.89
CA SER A 21 4.62 20.15 -12.81
C SER A 21 4.38 19.27 -11.57
N LYS A 22 3.11 19.04 -11.20
CA LYS A 22 2.73 18.13 -10.10
C LYS A 22 3.15 16.69 -10.41
N PHE A 23 2.95 16.24 -11.66
CA PHE A 23 3.36 14.92 -12.13
C PHE A 23 4.88 14.74 -12.11
N LYS A 24 5.64 15.74 -12.60
CA LYS A 24 7.12 15.78 -12.53
C LYS A 24 7.66 15.69 -11.10
N ARG A 25 6.90 16.16 -10.10
CA ARG A 25 7.27 16.15 -8.68
C ARG A 25 6.87 14.85 -7.95
N GLY A 26 6.40 13.83 -8.68
CA GLY A 26 6.01 12.55 -8.10
C GLY A 26 4.69 12.60 -7.31
N VAL A 27 3.93 13.69 -7.43
CA VAL A 27 2.57 13.77 -6.89
C VAL A 27 1.63 13.07 -7.87
N THR A 28 1.66 11.74 -7.84
CA THR A 28 0.79 10.84 -8.65
C THR A 28 -0.41 10.33 -7.85
N SER A 29 -0.46 10.69 -6.57
CA SER A 29 -1.49 10.25 -5.64
C SER A 29 -2.77 11.03 -5.87
N VAL A 30 -3.67 10.49 -6.72
CA VAL A 30 -5.09 10.87 -6.80
C VAL A 30 -5.78 10.39 -5.52
N LYS A 31 -5.41 10.98 -4.38
CA LYS A 31 -5.87 10.49 -3.06
C LYS A 31 -7.31 10.86 -2.75
N ASP A 32 -7.95 11.65 -3.62
CA ASP A 32 -9.34 11.98 -3.45
C ASP A 32 -9.97 12.26 -4.81
N GLU A 33 -10.78 11.32 -5.30
CA GLU A 33 -11.64 11.54 -6.49
C GLU A 33 -12.45 12.84 -6.31
N ASN A 34 -12.83 13.18 -5.06
CA ASN A 34 -13.58 14.39 -4.73
C ASN A 34 -12.76 15.66 -4.95
N GLN A 35 -11.47 15.69 -4.56
CA GLN A 35 -10.62 16.86 -4.83
C GLN A 35 -10.44 17.10 -6.33
N LEU A 36 -10.46 16.04 -7.14
CA LEU A 36 -10.42 16.18 -8.60
C LEU A 36 -11.73 16.71 -9.17
N CYS A 37 -12.87 16.25 -8.62
CA CYS A 37 -14.20 16.76 -8.97
C CYS A 37 -14.28 18.25 -8.68
N ASP A 38 -13.83 18.68 -7.50
CA ASP A 38 -13.87 20.08 -7.06
C ASP A 38 -12.92 20.96 -7.89
N ALA A 39 -11.71 20.49 -8.17
CA ALA A 39 -10.71 21.26 -8.92
C ALA A 39 -11.06 21.42 -10.41
N LEU A 40 -11.75 20.45 -11.00
CA LEU A 40 -12.12 20.45 -12.42
C LEU A 40 -13.59 20.85 -12.63
N ALA A 41 -14.35 21.06 -11.56
CA ALA A 41 -15.81 21.25 -11.59
C ALA A 41 -16.52 20.16 -12.40
N LEU A 42 -16.05 18.91 -12.30
CA LEU A 42 -16.60 17.76 -13.02
C LEU A 42 -17.36 16.84 -12.06
N SER A 43 -18.36 16.13 -12.62
CA SER A 43 -19.02 15.07 -11.88
C SER A 43 -18.05 13.92 -11.59
N ARG A 44 -18.28 13.21 -10.48
CA ARG A 44 -17.47 12.03 -10.13
C ARG A 44 -17.46 10.95 -11.23
N GLY A 45 -18.59 10.77 -11.91
CA GLY A 45 -18.68 9.84 -13.05
C GLY A 45 -17.77 10.27 -14.20
N SER A 46 -17.77 11.56 -14.56
CA SER A 46 -16.90 12.12 -15.60
C SER A 46 -15.42 11.96 -15.24
N VAL A 47 -15.06 12.26 -13.99
CA VAL A 47 -13.70 12.05 -13.47
C VAL A 47 -13.28 10.59 -13.59
N GLN A 48 -14.15 9.66 -13.19
CA GLN A 48 -13.87 8.23 -13.25
C GLN A 48 -13.70 7.73 -14.69
N SER A 49 -14.55 8.17 -15.62
CA SER A 49 -14.45 7.84 -17.05
C SER A 49 -13.17 8.39 -17.67
N ILE A 50 -12.80 9.64 -17.39
CA ILE A 50 -11.54 10.20 -17.91
C ILE A 50 -10.34 9.43 -17.36
N LEU A 51 -10.32 9.15 -16.06
CA LEU A 51 -9.23 8.39 -15.44
C LEU A 51 -9.12 6.98 -16.03
N LYS A 52 -10.25 6.28 -16.20
CA LYS A 52 -10.25 4.87 -16.62
C LYS A 52 -10.16 4.69 -18.13
N ASP A 53 -10.94 5.43 -18.90
CA ASP A 53 -11.18 5.17 -20.32
C ASP A 53 -10.24 6.01 -21.20
N ASP A 54 -10.00 7.29 -20.87
CA ASP A 54 -9.13 8.18 -21.66
C ASP A 54 -7.65 8.09 -21.24
N LEU A 55 -7.40 8.02 -19.93
CA LEU A 55 -6.04 7.96 -19.36
C LEU A 55 -5.58 6.53 -19.07
N ASN A 56 -6.47 5.53 -19.21
CA ASN A 56 -6.19 4.11 -18.94
C ASN A 56 -5.60 3.85 -17.55
N MET A 57 -6.02 4.64 -16.55
CA MET A 57 -5.59 4.50 -15.16
C MET A 57 -6.49 3.51 -14.43
N ARG A 58 -5.88 2.74 -13.53
CA ARG A 58 -6.62 1.82 -12.64
C ARG A 58 -6.38 2.22 -11.20
N ARG A 59 -7.45 2.13 -10.40
CA ARG A 59 -7.34 2.31 -8.95
C ARG A 59 -6.62 1.11 -8.36
N ILE A 60 -5.46 1.35 -7.76
CA ILE A 60 -4.65 0.33 -7.10
C ILE A 60 -4.76 0.58 -5.60
N ALA A 61 -5.20 -0.44 -4.86
CA ALA A 61 -5.14 -0.40 -3.40
C ALA A 61 -3.69 -0.44 -2.94
N ALA A 62 -3.31 0.46 -2.03
CA ALA A 62 -2.01 0.39 -1.39
C ALA A 62 -1.89 -0.93 -0.62
N LYS A 63 -0.77 -1.63 -0.77
CA LYS A 63 -0.43 -2.79 0.05
C LYS A 63 0.35 -2.31 1.27
N PHE A 64 0.05 -2.87 2.44
CA PHE A 64 0.85 -2.60 3.63
C PHE A 64 2.24 -3.22 3.45
N VAL A 65 3.29 -2.43 3.66
CA VAL A 65 4.68 -2.87 3.61
C VAL A 65 5.26 -2.66 5.02
N PRO A 66 5.73 -3.71 5.71
CA PRO A 66 6.13 -3.62 7.11
C PRO A 66 7.18 -2.55 7.42
N ARG A 67 8.09 -2.27 6.47
CA ARG A 67 9.12 -1.22 6.60
C ARG A 67 9.47 -0.59 5.26
N LEU A 68 9.80 0.69 5.28
CA LEU A 68 10.46 1.37 4.17
C LEU A 68 11.96 1.08 4.21
N LEU A 69 12.49 0.49 3.15
CA LEU A 69 13.90 0.12 3.05
C LEU A 69 14.75 1.30 2.55
N SER A 70 15.95 1.47 3.11
CA SER A 70 16.98 2.36 2.56
C SER A 70 17.51 1.83 1.22
N ASN A 71 18.25 2.64 0.47
CA ASN A 71 18.85 2.20 -0.79
C ASN A 71 19.85 1.05 -0.56
N ASP A 72 20.72 1.19 0.44
CA ASP A 72 21.70 0.17 0.80
C ASP A 72 21.03 -1.16 1.19
N GLN A 73 19.93 -1.11 1.97
CA GLN A 73 19.16 -2.30 2.32
C GLN A 73 18.54 -2.99 1.10
N LYS A 74 18.10 -2.22 0.10
CA LYS A 74 17.61 -2.79 -1.16
C LYS A 74 18.73 -3.46 -1.94
N GLU A 75 19.89 -2.80 -2.03
CA GLU A 75 21.05 -3.34 -2.71
C GLU A 75 21.53 -4.64 -2.05
N SER A 76 21.68 -4.66 -0.73
CA SER A 76 22.04 -5.89 0.01
C SER A 76 21.04 -7.02 -0.24
N ARG A 77 19.74 -6.72 -0.30
CA ARG A 77 18.72 -7.74 -0.61
C ARG A 77 18.83 -8.27 -2.04
N VAL A 78 19.11 -7.40 -3.02
CA VAL A 78 19.30 -7.82 -4.42
C VAL A 78 20.53 -8.73 -4.55
N ILE A 79 21.63 -8.38 -3.89
CA ILE A 79 22.86 -9.18 -3.88
C ILE A 79 22.57 -10.56 -3.27
N ALA A 80 22.03 -10.61 -2.05
CA ALA A 80 21.73 -11.87 -1.38
C ALA A 80 20.78 -12.77 -2.19
N CYS A 81 19.73 -12.20 -2.79
CA CYS A 81 18.81 -12.97 -3.64
C CYS A 81 19.47 -13.46 -4.93
N THR A 82 20.41 -12.71 -5.49
CA THR A 82 21.14 -13.11 -6.70
C THR A 82 22.06 -14.29 -6.39
N ASP A 83 22.79 -14.23 -5.28
CA ASP A 83 23.67 -15.31 -4.83
C ASP A 83 22.88 -16.60 -4.55
N LEU A 84 21.75 -16.48 -3.83
CA LEU A 84 20.84 -17.62 -3.57
C LEU A 84 20.30 -18.22 -4.87
N LYS A 85 19.97 -17.37 -5.86
CA LYS A 85 19.49 -17.82 -7.17
C LYS A 85 20.58 -18.58 -7.95
N GLU A 86 21.84 -18.20 -7.83
CA GLU A 86 22.95 -18.94 -8.44
C GLU A 86 23.18 -20.29 -7.76
N GLN A 87 23.12 -20.34 -6.43
CA GLN A 87 23.21 -21.59 -5.68
C GLN A 87 22.13 -22.59 -6.09
N LEU A 88 20.88 -22.13 -6.24
CA LEU A 88 19.75 -22.91 -6.74
C LEU A 88 19.97 -23.48 -8.14
N LYS A 89 20.69 -22.76 -9.02
CA LYS A 89 21.01 -23.25 -10.37
C LYS A 89 22.11 -24.30 -10.35
N ASN A 90 23.10 -24.13 -9.49
CA ASN A 90 24.28 -24.98 -9.43
C ASN A 90 24.01 -26.28 -8.67
N ASP A 91 23.14 -26.26 -7.67
CA ASP A 91 22.73 -27.43 -6.90
C ASP A 91 21.20 -27.61 -6.95
N PRO A 92 20.69 -28.52 -7.81
CA PRO A 92 19.26 -28.83 -7.88
C PRO A 92 18.65 -29.32 -6.57
N ARG A 93 19.46 -29.84 -5.64
CA ARG A 93 19.03 -30.30 -4.31
C ARG A 93 19.21 -29.25 -3.21
N PHE A 94 19.59 -28.02 -3.54
CA PHE A 94 19.81 -26.95 -2.57
C PHE A 94 18.62 -26.78 -1.62
N MET A 95 17.40 -26.78 -2.15
CA MET A 95 16.17 -26.62 -1.33
C MET A 95 15.95 -27.76 -0.34
N GLU A 96 16.41 -28.98 -0.62
CA GLU A 96 16.27 -30.12 0.31
C GLU A 96 17.14 -29.97 1.56
N LYS A 97 18.14 -29.06 1.52
CA LYS A 97 19.08 -28.80 2.61
C LYS A 97 18.68 -27.60 3.47
N VAL A 98 17.71 -26.81 3.02
CA VAL A 98 17.31 -25.59 3.72
C VAL A 98 16.40 -25.95 4.90
N ILE A 99 16.87 -25.66 6.10
CA ILE A 99 16.07 -25.69 7.33
C ILE A 99 15.81 -24.23 7.73
N THR A 100 14.55 -23.87 7.97
CA THR A 100 14.14 -22.52 8.36
C THR A 100 13.18 -22.58 9.54
N GLY A 101 13.20 -21.55 10.38
CA GLY A 101 12.30 -21.37 11.50
C GLY A 101 12.12 -19.88 11.76
N ASP A 102 10.93 -19.49 12.21
CA ASP A 102 10.60 -18.14 12.67
C ASP A 102 9.55 -18.26 13.78
N GLU A 103 9.50 -17.28 14.66
CA GLU A 103 8.56 -17.26 15.78
C GLU A 103 7.33 -16.46 15.39
N THR A 104 6.15 -17.04 15.65
CA THR A 104 4.87 -16.35 15.43
C THR A 104 4.09 -16.31 16.74
N TRP A 105 3.59 -15.12 17.07
CA TRP A 105 2.69 -14.96 18.22
C TRP A 105 1.36 -15.64 17.94
N ILE A 106 0.99 -16.58 18.81
CA ILE A 106 -0.32 -17.22 18.81
C ILE A 106 -1.10 -16.65 19.99
N TYR A 107 -2.28 -16.09 19.72
CA TYR A 107 -3.16 -15.60 20.77
C TYR A 107 -3.77 -16.79 21.52
N GLY A 108 -3.74 -16.75 22.86
CA GLY A 108 -4.43 -17.73 23.72
C GLY A 108 -5.96 -17.57 23.77
N TYR A 109 -6.51 -16.68 22.94
CA TYR A 109 -7.93 -16.42 22.78
C TYR A 109 -8.20 -16.11 21.29
N ASP A 110 -9.47 -16.17 20.87
CA ASP A 110 -9.88 -15.79 19.51
C ASP A 110 -9.97 -14.25 19.44
N PRO A 111 -9.06 -13.54 18.75
CA PRO A 111 -9.09 -12.09 18.71
C PRO A 111 -10.33 -11.62 17.94
N GLU A 112 -11.04 -10.64 18.50
CA GLU A 112 -12.17 -10.03 17.80
C GLU A 112 -11.72 -9.49 16.43
N THR A 113 -12.47 -9.84 15.40
CA THR A 113 -12.26 -9.27 14.07
C THR A 113 -12.49 -7.75 14.10
N LYS A 114 -11.87 -7.00 13.19
CA LYS A 114 -12.10 -5.54 13.05
C LYS A 114 -13.59 -5.15 12.96
N GLN A 115 -14.42 -6.05 12.44
CA GLN A 115 -15.86 -5.85 12.36
C GLN A 115 -16.53 -6.02 13.74
N GLN A 116 -16.12 -7.02 14.53
CA GLN A 116 -16.62 -7.26 15.89
C GLN A 116 -16.20 -6.16 16.86
N SER A 117 -14.96 -5.65 16.73
CA SER A 117 -14.44 -4.60 17.60
C SER A 117 -14.88 -3.18 17.20
N SER A 118 -15.78 -3.03 16.21
CA SER A 118 -16.25 -1.72 15.74
C SER A 118 -17.28 -1.15 16.71
N GLN A 119 -16.94 -0.03 17.34
CA GLN A 119 -17.85 0.70 18.24
C GLN A 119 -18.12 2.11 17.71
N TRP A 120 -19.36 2.58 17.90
CA TRP A 120 -19.74 3.95 17.56
C TRP A 120 -19.34 4.88 18.72
N GLU A 121 -18.31 5.69 18.51
CA GLU A 121 -17.93 6.73 19.46
C GLU A 121 -18.70 8.04 19.21
N SER A 122 -19.02 8.76 20.30
CA SER A 122 -19.62 10.09 20.19
C SER A 122 -18.56 11.14 19.84
N CYS A 123 -18.93 12.24 19.19
CA CYS A 123 -17.98 13.31 18.84
C CYS A 123 -17.31 14.01 20.04
N ILE A 124 -17.68 13.66 21.28
CA ILE A 124 -17.19 14.28 22.52
C ILE A 124 -16.30 13.32 23.32
N SER A 125 -16.22 12.03 22.95
CA SER A 125 -15.36 11.07 23.66
C SER A 125 -13.89 11.20 23.25
N THR A 126 -12.99 11.16 24.23
CA THR A 126 -11.56 10.91 23.99
C THR A 126 -11.39 9.51 23.40
N PRO A 127 -10.57 9.33 22.35
CA PRO A 127 -10.35 8.01 21.75
C PRO A 127 -9.88 7.05 22.83
N GLN A 128 -10.65 6.00 23.12
CA GLN A 128 -10.12 4.92 23.93
C GLN A 128 -9.30 4.01 23.02
N GLU A 129 -8.02 3.86 23.34
CA GLU A 129 -7.25 2.78 22.76
C GLU A 129 -7.97 1.45 23.07
N SER A 130 -8.14 0.62 22.04
CA SER A 130 -8.60 -0.75 22.22
C SER A 130 -7.72 -1.40 23.29
N GLN A 131 -8.31 -1.82 24.42
CA GLN A 131 -7.58 -2.40 25.53
C GLN A 131 -6.82 -3.63 25.01
N THR A 132 -5.52 -3.45 24.78
CA THR A 132 -4.60 -4.57 24.66
C THR A 132 -4.27 -4.91 26.10
N SER A 133 -5.02 -5.86 26.69
CA SER A 133 -4.68 -6.36 28.01
C SER A 133 -3.23 -6.84 27.98
N SER A 134 -2.37 -6.26 28.81
CA SER A 134 -1.04 -6.81 29.09
C SER A 134 -1.24 -8.22 29.62
N ILE A 135 -0.76 -9.24 28.93
CA ILE A 135 -0.80 -10.63 29.40
C ILE A 135 0.65 -11.11 29.52
N GLU A 136 0.97 -11.66 30.68
CA GLU A 136 2.27 -12.26 31.01
C GLU A 136 2.57 -13.45 30.09
N CYS A 137 3.81 -13.49 29.61
CA CYS A 137 4.32 -14.58 28.78
C CYS A 137 4.52 -15.84 29.65
N GLU A 138 3.67 -16.86 29.48
CA GLU A 138 4.06 -18.23 29.83
C GLU A 138 4.81 -18.84 28.64
N VAL A 139 6.13 -19.00 28.81
CA VAL A 139 6.96 -19.74 27.87
C VAL A 139 6.69 -21.23 28.10
N ASN A 140 5.97 -21.86 27.17
CA ASN A 140 5.90 -23.32 27.12
C ASN A 140 7.08 -23.83 26.28
N ASP A 141 8.10 -24.36 26.95
CA ASP A 141 9.35 -24.90 26.38
C ASP A 141 9.17 -26.22 25.58
N ASP A 142 7.94 -26.58 25.18
CA ASP A 142 7.61 -27.95 24.75
C ASP A 142 7.44 -28.15 23.24
N CYS A 143 8.11 -27.37 22.39
CA CYS A 143 8.15 -27.67 20.95
C CYS A 143 9.44 -27.23 20.26
N PHE A 144 10.50 -28.02 20.43
CA PHE A 144 11.58 -28.13 19.45
C PHE A 144 11.52 -29.53 18.80
N PHE A 145 11.16 -29.58 17.52
CA PHE A 145 11.51 -30.67 16.60
C PHE A 145 11.85 -30.08 15.24
#